data_AF-A0A526YPN8-F1
#
_entry.id   AF-A0A526YPN8-F1
#
_cell.length_a   1.000
_cell.length_b   1.000
_cell.length_c   1.000
_cell.angle_alpha   90.00
_cell.angle_beta   90.00
_cell.angle_gamma   90.00
#
_symmetry.space_group_name_H-M   'P 1'
#
loop_
_entity.id
_entity.type
_entity.pdbx_description
1 polymer ?
#
loop_
_entity_poly.entity_id
_entity_poly.type
_entity_poly.pdbx_seq_one_letter_code
_entity_poly.pdbx_strand_id
1 'polypeptide(L)'
;GVIRSLQVEPDDGFIPALERGIRHSIPKPLALILNYPSNPTAQVASLDFYKEVVAFAKKNDIIILSDLAYSEIYFDGNPPPSVLQMPGAIDVAVEFTSMSKTFSMPGWRMGFAVGNERLISALTRVKSYLDYGAFTPIQVAAAYALNGDGADIAEVRDIYHKR
;
A
#
# COMPACT_ATOMS: atom_id res chain seq x y z
N GLY A 1 -0.29 -18.00 11.82
CA GLY A 1 0.84 -17.05 11.85
C GLY A 1 0.75 -16.21 13.10
N VAL A 2 1.86 -15.64 13.57
CA VAL A 2 1.89 -14.70 14.70
C VAL A 2 2.04 -13.29 14.12
N ILE A 3 1.19 -12.36 14.54
CA ILE A 3 1.32 -10.94 14.18
C ILE A 3 2.09 -10.24 15.29
N ARG A 4 3.08 -9.44 14.92
CA ARG A 4 3.82 -8.58 15.85
C ARG A 4 3.70 -7.14 15.38
N SER A 5 3.02 -6.33 16.17
CA SER A 5 2.95 -4.89 15.95
C SER A 5 4.22 -4.23 16.44
N LEU A 6 4.79 -3.33 15.64
CA LEU A 6 5.87 -2.44 16.03
C LEU A 6 5.28 -1.04 16.18
N GLN A 7 5.48 -0.41 17.33
CA GLN A 7 5.15 1.01 17.51
C GLN A 7 6.36 1.81 17.06
N VAL A 8 6.36 2.21 15.79
CA VAL A 8 7.44 2.95 15.15
C VAL A 8 6.88 3.95 14.16
N GLU A 9 7.50 5.11 14.10
CA GLU A 9 7.26 6.12 13.07
C GLU A 9 8.16 5.82 11.86
N PRO A 10 7.88 6.38 10.66
CA PRO A 10 8.76 6.23 9.51
C PRO A 10 10.02 7.10 9.64
N ASP A 11 10.79 6.87 10.70
CA ASP A 11 12.01 7.59 11.08
C ASP A 11 13.22 6.65 11.23
N ASP A 12 14.35 7.20 11.67
CA ASP A 12 15.62 6.48 11.88
C ASP A 12 15.49 5.32 12.90
N GLY A 13 14.42 5.29 13.70
CA GLY A 13 14.14 4.22 14.66
C GLY A 13 13.51 2.97 14.04
N PHE A 14 12.98 3.07 12.81
CA PHE A 14 12.20 2.01 12.17
C PHE A 14 13.04 0.77 11.84
N ILE A 15 14.15 0.93 11.11
CA ILE A 15 15.02 -0.20 10.73
C ILE A 15 15.61 -0.90 11.96
N PRO A 16 16.15 -0.19 12.99
CA PRO A 16 16.59 -0.83 14.22
C PRO A 16 15.47 -1.64 14.92
N ALA A 17 14.23 -1.18 14.87
CA ALA A 17 13.11 -1.93 15.42
C ALA A 17 12.79 -3.19 14.62
N LEU A 18 12.84 -3.13 13.28
CA LEU A 18 12.69 -4.31 12.43
C LEU A 18 13.80 -5.33 12.69
N GLU A 19 15.06 -4.90 12.85
CA GLU A 19 16.19 -5.77 13.18
C GLU A 19 15.97 -6.50 14.52
N ARG A 20 15.52 -5.77 15.55
CA ARG A 20 15.13 -6.39 16.83
C ARG A 20 13.97 -7.38 16.63
N GLY A 21 12.96 -6.99 15.85
CA GLY A 21 11.79 -7.81 15.54
C GLY A 21 12.17 -9.15 14.90
N ILE A 22 13.06 -9.15 13.90
CA ILE A 22 13.56 -10.37 13.27
C ILE A 22 14.34 -11.22 14.26
N ARG A 23 15.30 -10.62 15.00
CA ARG A 23 16.19 -11.35 15.91
C ARG A 23 15.43 -12.14 16.98
N HIS A 24 14.30 -11.61 17.44
CA HIS A 24 13.47 -12.22 18.49
C HIS A 24 12.25 -13.00 17.96
N SER A 25 12.13 -13.19 16.65
CA SER A 25 11.03 -13.93 16.03
C SER A 25 11.51 -15.28 15.50
N ILE A 26 10.97 -16.34 16.10
CA ILE A 26 11.15 -17.72 15.64
C ILE A 26 9.75 -18.31 15.42
N PRO A 27 9.37 -18.68 14.18
CA PRO A 27 10.14 -18.56 12.94
C PRO A 27 10.30 -17.10 12.49
N LYS A 28 11.23 -16.89 11.55
CA LYS A 28 11.49 -15.59 10.92
C LYS A 28 10.18 -15.02 10.32
N PRO A 29 9.94 -13.70 10.43
CA PRO A 29 8.76 -13.08 9.82
C PRO A 29 8.73 -13.30 8.31
N LEU A 30 7.54 -13.56 7.76
CA LEU A 30 7.34 -13.76 6.33
C LEU A 30 7.10 -12.44 5.59
N ALA A 31 6.39 -11.51 6.22
CA ALA A 31 5.95 -10.27 5.60
C ALA A 31 6.02 -9.08 6.56
N LEU A 32 6.24 -7.91 5.99
CA LEU A 32 6.14 -6.60 6.60
C LEU A 32 4.91 -5.89 6.01
N ILE A 33 4.02 -5.42 6.88
CA ILE A 33 2.84 -4.66 6.46
C ILE A 33 3.11 -3.18 6.75
N LEU A 34 2.99 -2.34 5.73
CA LEU A 34 3.15 -0.89 5.82
C LEU A 34 1.83 -0.24 5.44
N ASN A 35 1.46 0.82 6.13
CA ASN A 35 0.31 1.64 5.77
C ASN A 35 0.74 3.11 5.79
N TYR A 36 1.03 3.64 4.61
CA TYR A 36 1.41 5.03 4.42
C TYR A 36 0.74 5.56 3.14
N PRO A 37 0.02 6.69 3.18
CA PRO A 37 -0.31 7.49 4.35
C PRO A 37 -1.05 6.70 5.44
N SER A 38 -0.60 6.88 6.68
CA SER A 38 -1.01 6.05 7.81
C SER A 38 -2.40 6.44 8.29
N ASN A 39 -3.27 5.44 8.43
CA ASN A 39 -4.49 5.56 9.22
C ASN A 39 -4.23 4.87 10.57
N PRO A 40 -4.29 5.57 11.73
CA PRO A 40 -4.94 6.88 11.97
C PRO A 40 -4.00 8.09 12.10
N THR A 41 -2.68 7.93 11.95
CA THR A 41 -1.71 8.99 12.34
C THR A 41 -1.46 10.06 11.28
N ALA A 42 -1.99 9.89 10.06
CA ALA A 42 -1.74 10.74 8.88
C ALA A 42 -0.25 10.88 8.48
N GLN A 43 0.65 10.08 9.06
CA GLN A 43 2.06 10.08 8.71
C GLN A 43 2.28 9.58 7.29
N VAL A 44 3.24 10.18 6.60
CA VAL A 44 3.64 9.81 5.24
C VAL A 44 5.08 9.32 5.27
N ALA A 45 5.38 8.25 4.55
CA ALA A 45 6.74 7.75 4.39
C ALA A 45 7.50 8.57 3.33
N SER A 46 8.82 8.68 3.46
CA SER A 46 9.69 9.28 2.45
C SER A 46 10.22 8.22 1.47
N LEU A 47 10.79 8.65 0.34
CA LEU A 47 11.48 7.74 -0.58
C LEU A 47 12.74 7.12 0.08
N ASP A 48 13.46 7.89 0.89
CA ASP A 48 14.63 7.38 1.62
C ASP A 48 14.23 6.30 2.63
N PHE A 49 13.10 6.46 3.32
CA PHE A 49 12.52 5.42 4.16
C PHE A 49 12.25 4.14 3.35
N TYR A 50 11.55 4.26 2.21
CA TYR A 50 11.26 3.08 1.38
C TYR A 50 12.52 2.42 0.83
N LYS A 51 13.57 3.19 0.51
CA LYS A 51 14.86 2.67 0.07
C LYS A 51 15.47 1.74 1.12
N GLU A 52 15.49 2.18 2.39
CA GLU A 52 16.02 1.38 3.49
C GLU A 52 15.17 0.14 3.75
N VAL A 53 13.84 0.28 3.74
CA VAL A 53 12.89 -0.81 3.94
C VAL A 53 13.03 -1.87 2.84
N VAL A 54 13.13 -1.47 1.57
CA VAL A 54 13.30 -2.39 0.44
C VAL A 54 14.62 -3.13 0.55
N ALA A 55 15.71 -2.43 0.88
CA ALA A 55 17.01 -3.07 1.10
C ALA A 55 16.96 -4.09 2.26
N PHE A 56 16.29 -3.73 3.36
CA PHE A 56 16.09 -4.61 4.50
C PHE A 56 15.26 -5.85 4.15
N ALA A 57 14.16 -5.66 3.43
CA ALA A 57 13.26 -6.72 2.99
C ALA A 57 13.99 -7.71 2.08
N LYS A 58 14.75 -7.22 1.09
CA LYS A 58 15.57 -8.05 0.19
C LYS A 58 16.64 -8.83 0.95
N LYS A 59 17.38 -8.18 1.85
CA LYS A 59 18.41 -8.82 2.68
C LYS A 59 17.84 -9.96 3.54
N ASN A 60 16.59 -9.81 3.96
CA ASN A 60 15.93 -10.74 4.85
C ASN A 60 14.88 -11.64 4.17
N ASP A 61 14.75 -11.65 2.85
CA ASP A 61 13.71 -12.48 2.17
C ASP A 61 12.31 -12.29 2.80
N ILE A 62 11.96 -11.03 3.07
CA ILE A 62 10.66 -10.61 3.63
C ILE A 62 9.87 -9.92 2.54
N ILE A 63 8.58 -10.25 2.44
CA ILE A 63 7.65 -9.62 1.51
C ILE A 63 7.14 -8.31 2.12
N ILE A 64 7.05 -7.25 1.31
CA ILE A 64 6.41 -5.98 1.70
C ILE A 64 4.96 -6.00 1.19
N LEU A 65 4.02 -5.75 2.09
CA LEU A 65 2.61 -5.49 1.79
C LEU A 65 2.35 -4.02 2.12
N SER A 66 2.28 -3.17 1.10
CA SER A 66 2.10 -1.72 1.26
C SER A 66 0.63 -1.34 1.01
N ASP A 67 -0.04 -0.74 1.99
CA ASP A 67 -1.38 -0.17 1.84
C ASP A 67 -1.26 1.32 1.53
N LEU A 68 -1.58 1.67 0.28
CA LEU A 68 -1.53 3.00 -0.31
C LEU A 68 -2.95 3.58 -0.55
N ALA A 69 -3.96 3.16 0.23
CA ALA A 69 -5.36 3.57 0.03
C ALA A 69 -5.62 5.09 0.16
N TYR A 70 -4.71 5.83 0.81
CA TYR A 70 -4.83 7.27 1.06
C TYR A 70 -3.89 8.13 0.19
N SER A 71 -3.23 7.55 -0.83
CA SER A 71 -2.27 8.27 -1.70
C SER A 71 -2.83 9.52 -2.34
N GLU A 72 -4.13 9.61 -2.61
CA GLU A 72 -4.71 10.74 -3.33
C GLU A 72 -5.21 11.87 -2.41
N ILE A 73 -5.18 11.63 -1.09
CA ILE A 73 -5.56 12.61 -0.06
C ILE A 73 -4.28 13.23 0.51
N TYR A 74 -3.81 14.29 -0.14
CA TYR A 74 -2.68 15.13 0.27
C TYR A 74 -2.99 16.58 -0.08
N PHE A 75 -2.35 17.56 0.58
CA PHE A 75 -2.76 18.96 0.45
C PHE A 75 -1.68 19.88 -0.12
N ASP A 76 -0.40 19.53 0.06
CA ASP A 76 0.71 20.44 -0.25
C ASP A 76 1.27 20.28 -1.68
N GLY A 77 0.48 19.74 -2.61
CA GLY A 77 0.93 19.43 -3.96
C GLY A 77 2.00 18.33 -4.05
N ASN A 78 2.39 17.75 -2.92
CA ASN A 78 3.37 16.68 -2.83
C ASN A 78 2.66 15.33 -2.59
N PRO A 79 2.48 14.49 -3.62
CA PRO A 79 1.83 13.20 -3.46
C PRO A 79 2.67 12.26 -2.58
N PRO A 80 2.03 11.49 -1.68
CA PRO A 80 2.66 10.40 -0.95
C PRO A 80 3.40 9.45 -1.89
N PRO A 81 4.66 9.09 -1.60
CA PRO A 81 5.41 8.19 -2.44
C PRO A 81 4.86 6.77 -2.38
N SER A 82 4.98 6.06 -3.50
CA SER A 82 4.71 4.62 -3.58
C SER A 82 5.98 3.84 -3.29
N VAL A 83 5.86 2.69 -2.61
CA VAL A 83 7.02 1.80 -2.42
C VAL A 83 7.58 1.31 -3.75
N LEU A 84 6.73 1.21 -4.78
CA LEU A 84 7.11 0.75 -6.12
C LEU A 84 7.93 1.78 -6.91
N GLN A 85 8.05 3.02 -6.42
CA GLN A 85 9.00 3.99 -6.97
C GLN A 85 10.45 3.62 -6.66
N MET A 86 10.71 2.72 -5.69
CA MET A 86 12.06 2.30 -5.34
C MET A 86 12.60 1.22 -6.29
N PRO A 87 13.82 1.40 -6.83
CA PRO A 87 14.47 0.39 -7.65
C PRO A 87 14.57 -0.96 -6.93
N GLY A 88 14.06 -2.02 -7.58
CA GLY A 88 14.05 -3.37 -7.02
C GLY A 88 12.98 -3.63 -5.96
N ALA A 89 12.10 -2.67 -5.66
CA ALA A 89 10.97 -2.90 -4.76
C ALA A 89 9.98 -3.93 -5.31
N ILE A 90 9.75 -3.92 -6.63
CA ILE A 90 8.84 -4.85 -7.31
C ILE A 90 9.25 -6.33 -7.14
N ASP A 91 10.50 -6.61 -6.78
CA ASP A 91 10.98 -7.97 -6.52
C ASP A 91 10.43 -8.53 -5.20
N VAL A 92 10.05 -7.67 -4.25
CA VAL A 92 9.67 -8.04 -2.88
C VAL A 92 8.38 -7.41 -2.38
N ALA A 93 7.80 -6.46 -3.11
CA ALA A 93 6.64 -5.69 -2.67
C ALA A 93 5.38 -5.97 -3.49
N VAL A 94 4.24 -5.92 -2.81
CA VAL A 94 2.91 -5.73 -3.39
C VAL A 94 2.29 -4.52 -2.72
N GLU A 95 1.76 -3.62 -3.53
CA GLU A 95 1.05 -2.43 -3.08
C GLU A 95 -0.44 -2.56 -3.37
N PHE A 96 -1.26 -2.17 -2.41
CA PHE A 96 -2.71 -2.21 -2.47
C PHE A 96 -3.26 -0.79 -2.51
N THR A 97 -4.27 -0.59 -3.34
CA THR A 97 -5.02 0.67 -3.36
C THR A 97 -6.51 0.42 -3.41
N SER A 98 -7.28 1.43 -3.02
CA SER A 98 -8.74 1.38 -3.01
C SER A 98 -9.34 2.63 -3.65
N MET A 99 -10.39 2.42 -4.44
CA MET A 99 -11.16 3.52 -5.03
C MET A 99 -12.12 4.18 -4.02
N SER A 100 -12.19 3.65 -2.80
CA SER A 100 -13.11 4.11 -1.76
C SER A 100 -12.92 5.57 -1.39
N LYS A 101 -11.66 6.03 -1.36
CA LYS A 101 -11.27 7.36 -0.89
C LYS A 101 -10.98 8.29 -2.06
N THR A 102 -10.24 7.81 -3.05
CA THR A 102 -9.90 8.58 -4.25
C THR A 102 -11.12 9.03 -5.05
N PHE A 103 -12.10 8.15 -5.26
CA PHE A 103 -13.25 8.41 -6.15
C PHE A 103 -14.58 8.51 -5.40
N SER A 104 -14.56 8.60 -4.06
CA SER A 104 -15.77 8.57 -3.23
C SER A 104 -16.66 7.34 -3.50
N MET A 105 -16.05 6.17 -3.77
CA MET A 105 -16.74 4.91 -4.08
C MET A 105 -16.68 3.84 -2.96
N PRO A 106 -16.86 4.15 -1.65
CA PRO A 106 -16.64 3.17 -0.58
C PRO A 106 -17.59 1.96 -0.64
N GLY A 107 -18.82 2.16 -1.11
CA GLY A 107 -19.83 1.11 -1.27
C GLY A 107 -19.62 0.19 -2.47
N TRP A 108 -18.71 0.54 -3.39
CA TRP A 108 -18.51 -0.19 -4.65
C TRP A 108 -17.54 -1.36 -4.49
N ARG A 109 -16.82 -1.40 -3.37
CA ARG A 109 -15.89 -2.48 -2.99
C ARG A 109 -14.81 -2.73 -4.05
N MET A 110 -14.29 -1.65 -4.64
CA MET A 110 -13.24 -1.70 -5.65
C MET A 110 -11.87 -1.29 -5.10
N GLY A 111 -10.88 -2.11 -5.47
CA GLY A 111 -9.47 -1.91 -5.21
C GLY A 111 -8.66 -2.87 -6.06
N PHE A 112 -7.36 -2.64 -6.13
CA PHE A 112 -6.44 -3.46 -6.91
C PHE A 112 -5.08 -3.54 -6.22
N ALA A 113 -4.30 -4.54 -6.63
CA ALA A 113 -2.95 -4.76 -6.14
C ALA A 113 -1.97 -4.73 -7.31
N VAL A 114 -0.83 -4.09 -7.14
CA VAL A 114 0.25 -3.99 -8.13
C VAL A 114 1.56 -4.37 -7.45
N GLY A 115 2.44 -5.10 -8.13
CA GLY A 115 3.74 -5.44 -7.59
C GLY A 115 4.27 -6.75 -8.14
N ASN A 116 4.99 -7.49 -7.28
CA ASN A 116 5.68 -8.71 -7.65
C ASN A 116 4.77 -9.74 -8.35
N GLU A 117 5.16 -10.17 -9.56
CA GLU A 117 4.38 -11.07 -10.41
C GLU A 117 4.01 -12.38 -9.69
N ARG A 118 4.94 -12.97 -8.93
CA ARG A 118 4.70 -14.22 -8.21
C ARG A 118 3.68 -14.04 -7.09
N LEU A 119 3.78 -12.93 -6.35
CA LEU A 119 2.84 -12.61 -5.26
C LEU A 119 1.44 -12.28 -5.81
N ILE A 120 1.37 -11.51 -6.90
CA ILE A 120 0.11 -11.22 -7.59
C ILE A 120 -0.52 -12.51 -8.14
N SER A 121 0.28 -13.39 -8.75
CA SER A 121 -0.21 -14.69 -9.24
C SER A 121 -0.75 -15.57 -8.11
N ALA A 122 -0.07 -15.59 -6.96
CA ALA A 122 -0.55 -16.29 -5.78
C ALA A 122 -1.87 -15.69 -5.25
N LEU A 123 -1.98 -14.35 -5.21
CA LEU A 123 -3.20 -13.65 -4.83
C LEU A 123 -4.36 -13.97 -5.78
N THR A 124 -4.14 -13.91 -7.09
CA THR A 124 -5.15 -14.25 -8.11
C THR A 124 -5.64 -15.68 -7.94
N ARG A 125 -4.73 -16.64 -7.70
CA ARG A 125 -5.12 -18.03 -7.46
C ARG A 125 -5.98 -18.17 -6.21
N VAL A 126 -5.61 -17.55 -5.09
CA VAL A 126 -6.45 -17.57 -3.88
C VAL A 126 -7.81 -16.93 -4.15
N LYS A 127 -7.83 -15.79 -4.84
CA LYS A 127 -9.05 -15.04 -5.16
C LYS A 127 -10.02 -15.87 -6.01
N SER A 128 -9.52 -16.65 -6.97
CA SER A 128 -10.36 -17.54 -7.79
C SER A 128 -11.13 -18.62 -7.00
N TYR A 129 -10.68 -18.94 -5.77
CA TYR A 129 -11.40 -19.85 -4.87
C TYR A 129 -12.37 -19.14 -3.92
N LEU A 130 -12.21 -17.83 -3.73
CA LEU A 130 -13.01 -17.03 -2.78
C LEU A 130 -14.15 -16.29 -3.45
N ASP A 131 -13.90 -15.72 -4.63
CA ASP A 131 -14.92 -15.03 -5.42
C ASP A 131 -14.62 -15.13 -6.92
N TYR A 132 -15.66 -15.01 -7.73
CA TYR A 132 -15.56 -15.05 -9.20
C TYR A 132 -15.15 -13.69 -9.81
N GLY A 133 -14.58 -12.79 -9.00
CA GLY A 133 -14.24 -11.43 -9.39
C GLY A 133 -15.29 -10.38 -9.01
N ALA A 134 -14.96 -9.12 -9.28
CA ALA A 134 -15.84 -7.98 -9.02
C ALA A 134 -16.99 -7.92 -10.05
N PHE A 135 -18.11 -7.30 -9.69
CA PHE A 135 -19.24 -7.14 -10.60
C PHE A 135 -18.84 -6.32 -11.84
N THR A 136 -18.98 -6.89 -13.04
CA THR A 136 -18.43 -6.30 -14.28
C THR A 136 -18.83 -4.84 -14.53
N PRO A 137 -20.09 -4.42 -14.34
CA PRO A 137 -20.46 -3.00 -14.53
C PRO A 137 -19.67 -2.05 -13.61
N ILE A 138 -19.38 -2.47 -12.38
CA ILE A 138 -18.55 -1.70 -11.44
C ILE A 138 -17.11 -1.63 -11.95
N GLN A 139 -16.57 -2.69 -12.55
CA GLN A 139 -15.23 -2.68 -13.16
C GLN A 139 -15.14 -1.70 -14.35
N VAL A 140 -16.17 -1.65 -15.19
CA VAL A 140 -16.22 -0.70 -16.33
C VAL A 140 -16.26 0.74 -15.85
N ALA A 141 -17.08 1.04 -14.86
CA ALA A 141 -17.15 2.38 -14.29
C ALA A 141 -15.86 2.76 -13.53
N ALA A 142 -15.22 1.80 -12.85
CA ALA A 142 -13.90 1.99 -12.26
C ALA A 142 -12.83 2.31 -13.31
N ALA A 143 -12.84 1.59 -14.45
CA ALA A 143 -11.93 1.86 -15.56
C ALA A 143 -12.18 3.25 -16.17
N TYR A 144 -13.43 3.69 -16.29
CA TYR A 144 -13.75 5.04 -16.73
C TYR A 144 -13.16 6.10 -15.78
N ALA A 145 -13.37 5.94 -14.47
CA ALA A 145 -12.85 6.87 -13.46
C ALA A 145 -11.31 6.95 -13.46
N LEU A 146 -10.62 5.80 -13.60
CA LEU A 146 -9.16 5.75 -13.67
C LEU A 146 -8.58 6.38 -14.94
N ASN A 147 -9.32 6.40 -16.04
CA ASN A 147 -8.91 7.02 -17.31
C ASN A 147 -9.36 8.49 -17.43
N GLY A 148 -9.97 9.06 -16.38
CA GLY A 148 -10.36 10.46 -16.35
C GLY A 148 -9.16 11.41 -16.33
N ASP A 149 -9.43 12.71 -16.43
CA ASP A 149 -8.42 13.77 -16.38
C ASP A 149 -7.95 14.13 -14.96
N GLY A 150 -8.52 13.48 -13.94
CA GLY A 150 -8.21 13.71 -12.54
C GLY A 150 -8.97 14.88 -11.89
N ALA A 151 -9.89 15.54 -12.60
CA ALA A 151 -10.68 16.65 -12.04
C ALA A 151 -11.49 16.21 -10.80
N ASP A 152 -12.10 15.03 -10.86
CA ASP A 152 -12.87 14.46 -9.73
C ASP A 152 -11.99 14.25 -8.48
N ILE A 153 -10.73 13.83 -8.68
CA ILE A 153 -9.78 13.61 -7.58
C ILE A 153 -9.40 14.94 -6.93
N ALA A 154 -9.17 15.97 -7.74
CA ALA A 154 -8.87 17.32 -7.26
C ALA A 154 -10.05 17.88 -6.44
N GLU A 155 -11.29 17.71 -6.90
CA GLU A 155 -12.48 18.13 -6.15
C GLU A 155 -12.58 17.41 -4.80
N VAL A 156 -12.38 16.08 -4.78
CA VAL A 156 -12.39 15.29 -3.55
C VAL A 156 -11.32 15.80 -2.58
N ARG A 157 -10.11 16.06 -3.07
CA ARG A 157 -9.00 16.59 -2.28
C ARG A 157 -9.32 17.95 -1.65
N ASP A 158 -9.92 18.85 -2.43
CA ASP A 158 -10.35 20.16 -1.94
C ASP A 158 -11.41 20.07 -0.84
N ILE A 159 -12.34 19.11 -0.96
CA ILE A 159 -13.34 18.84 0.08
C ILE A 159 -12.67 18.35 1.37
N TYR A 160 -11.70 17.44 1.26
CA TYR A 160 -10.95 16.94 2.42
C TYR A 160 -10.07 18.03 3.05
N HIS A 161 -9.50 18.95 2.26
CA HIS A 161 -8.66 20.04 2.78
C HIS A 161 -9.46 21.07 3.58
N LYS A 162 -10.73 21.29 3.22
CA LYS A 162 -11.61 22.26 3.90
C LYS A 162 -12.15 21.76 5.25
N ARG A 163 -12.02 20.46 5.55
CA ARG A 163 -12.58 19.82 6.75
C ARG A 163 -11.52 19.64 7.81
#